data_AF-A0A7J6VAF6-F1
#
_entry.id   AF-A0A7J6VAF6-F1
#
_cell.length_a   1.000
_cell.length_b   1.000
_cell.length_c   1.000
_cell.angle_alpha   90.00
_cell.angle_beta   90.00
_cell.angle_gamma   90.00
#
_symmetry.space_group_name_H-M   'P 1'
#
loop_
_entity.id
_entity.type
_entity.pdbx_description
1 polymer ?
#
loop_
_entity_poly.entity_id
_entity_poly.type
_entity_poly.pdbx_seq_one_letter_code
_entity_poly.pdbx_strand_id
1 'polypeptide(L)'
;MPADGVELTPKPSLLSQNEIIRLADLFVSSGVDKIRLTGGEPSIRKDIEDICLQLSNLKGLKTLAMTTNGITLGKKLPKLKDCGLNALNISLDTLVPAKFEFMTRRKGHGRVMESINAAVDLGYDPVKVNCVVMRGFNDDEICDFVELTRYKPINVRFIEFMPFDGNVWNVKKLVPYSELLDKVVR
;
A
#
# COMPACT_ATOMS: atom_id res chain seq x y z
N MET A 1 9.94 -1.66 10.52
CA MET A 1 10.80 -0.45 10.65
C MET A 1 11.83 -0.71 11.76
N PRO A 2 13.12 -0.38 11.57
CA PRO A 2 14.14 -0.54 12.60
C PRO A 2 13.83 0.28 13.86
N ALA A 3 14.42 -0.07 14.99
CA ALA A 3 14.22 0.66 16.25
C ALA A 3 14.62 2.13 16.16
N ASP A 4 15.70 2.39 15.44
CA ASP A 4 16.32 3.71 15.34
C ASP A 4 15.80 4.50 14.12
N GLY A 5 14.75 3.99 13.45
CA GLY A 5 14.25 4.55 12.20
C GLY A 5 15.11 4.14 11.00
N VAL A 6 14.89 4.82 9.88
CA VAL A 6 15.69 4.65 8.65
C VAL A 6 16.20 6.03 8.28
N GLU A 7 17.49 6.14 7.98
CA GLU A 7 18.07 7.39 7.50
C GLU A 7 17.41 7.75 6.15
N LEU A 8 16.83 8.95 6.08
CA LEU A 8 16.12 9.38 4.87
C LEU A 8 17.14 9.70 3.79
N THR A 9 16.89 9.22 2.57
CA THR A 9 17.73 9.55 1.41
C THR A 9 17.88 11.07 1.27
N PRO A 10 19.11 11.60 1.15
CA PRO A 10 19.34 13.02 0.97
C PRO A 10 18.60 13.55 -0.26
N LYS A 11 18.04 14.76 -0.18
CA LYS A 11 17.29 15.38 -1.28
C LYS A 11 18.02 15.39 -2.63
N PRO A 12 19.35 15.67 -2.72
CA PRO A 12 20.06 15.67 -4.00
C PRO A 12 20.17 14.29 -4.65
N SER A 13 19.99 13.21 -3.90
CA SER A 13 20.02 11.83 -4.41
C SER A 13 18.63 11.30 -4.81
N LEU A 14 17.58 12.09 -4.62
CA LEU A 14 16.22 11.77 -5.05
C LEU A 14 15.97 12.36 -6.43
N LEU A 15 15.33 11.59 -7.30
CA LEU A 15 14.84 12.12 -8.57
C LEU A 15 13.89 13.30 -8.31
N SER A 16 14.18 14.40 -8.98
CA SER A 16 13.30 15.56 -9.06
C SER A 16 11.99 15.20 -9.76
N GLN A 17 10.97 16.02 -9.58
CA GLN A 17 9.71 15.88 -10.28
C GLN A 17 9.92 15.80 -11.80
N ASN A 18 10.73 16.70 -12.37
CA ASN A 18 10.99 16.75 -13.81
C ASN A 18 11.65 15.46 -14.33
N GLU A 19 12.58 14.88 -13.57
CA GLU A 19 13.21 13.60 -13.94
C GLU A 19 12.22 12.43 -13.89
N ILE A 20 11.33 12.40 -12.88
CA ILE A 20 10.28 11.38 -12.78
C ILE A 20 9.34 11.46 -13.99
N ILE A 21 8.87 12.66 -14.33
CA ILE A 21 7.94 12.85 -15.46
C ILE A 21 8.63 12.51 -16.79
N ARG A 22 9.88 12.92 -16.98
CA ARG A 22 10.66 12.57 -18.17
C ARG A 22 10.80 11.06 -18.35
N LEU A 23 11.15 10.34 -17.28
CA LEU A 23 11.26 8.87 -17.34
C LEU A 23 9.90 8.22 -17.60
N ALA A 24 8.86 8.67 -16.91
CA ALA A 24 7.52 8.16 -17.09
C ALA A 24 7.02 8.34 -18.53
N ASP A 25 7.23 9.52 -19.13
CA ASP A 25 6.84 9.81 -20.51
C ASP A 25 7.54 8.89 -21.53
N LEU A 26 8.85 8.63 -21.35
CA LEU A 26 9.60 7.70 -22.18
C LEU A 26 9.05 6.26 -22.09
N PHE A 27 8.76 5.79 -20.87
CA PHE A 27 8.21 4.45 -20.66
C PHE A 27 6.78 4.33 -21.19
N VAL A 28 5.94 5.33 -20.97
CA VAL A 28 4.55 5.34 -21.44
C VAL A 28 4.51 5.39 -22.97
N SER A 29 5.35 6.21 -23.59
CA SER A 29 5.54 6.23 -25.05
C SER A 29 6.07 4.91 -25.61
N SER A 30 6.69 4.08 -24.78
CA SER A 30 7.18 2.74 -25.12
C SER A 30 6.18 1.61 -24.78
N GLY A 31 4.95 1.95 -24.38
CA GLY A 31 3.87 0.99 -24.14
C GLY A 31 3.55 0.68 -22.68
N VAL A 32 4.21 1.33 -21.70
CA VAL A 32 3.80 1.23 -20.30
C VAL A 32 2.46 1.94 -20.11
N ASP A 33 1.44 1.22 -19.63
CA ASP A 33 0.12 1.79 -19.38
C ASP A 33 -0.24 1.91 -17.90
N LYS A 34 0.69 1.52 -17.02
CA LYS A 34 0.51 1.53 -15.57
C LYS A 34 1.75 1.99 -14.82
N ILE A 35 1.58 2.98 -13.97
CA ILE A 35 2.61 3.48 -13.06
C ILE A 35 2.12 3.29 -11.62
N ARG A 36 3.02 2.85 -10.74
CA ARG A 36 2.75 2.68 -9.31
C ARG A 36 3.70 3.52 -8.48
N LEU A 37 3.15 4.49 -7.76
CA LEU A 37 3.85 5.29 -6.76
C LEU A 37 4.04 4.48 -5.48
N THR A 38 5.28 4.41 -5.01
CA THR A 38 5.69 3.65 -3.81
C THR A 38 6.94 4.33 -3.19
N GLY A 39 7.71 3.61 -2.37
CA GLY A 39 8.92 4.09 -1.69
C GLY A 39 8.95 3.54 -0.27
N GLY A 40 9.32 4.40 0.69
CA GLY A 40 8.95 4.19 2.09
C GLY A 40 7.45 4.44 2.28
N GLU A 41 7.06 5.71 2.35
CA GLU A 41 5.66 6.12 2.34
C GLU A 41 5.47 7.28 1.33
N PRO A 42 4.83 7.04 0.17
CA PRO A 42 4.73 8.05 -0.89
C PRO A 42 3.96 9.29 -0.47
N SER A 43 2.98 9.17 0.44
CA SER A 43 2.17 10.33 0.89
C SER A 43 2.94 11.35 1.75
N ILE A 44 4.18 11.03 2.16
CA ILE A 44 5.08 11.97 2.85
C ILE A 44 5.83 12.88 1.86
N ARG A 45 5.93 12.48 0.59
CA ARG A 45 6.57 13.31 -0.44
C ARG A 45 5.74 14.57 -0.68
N LYS A 46 6.37 15.75 -0.54
CA LYS A 46 5.67 17.05 -0.50
C LYS A 46 4.95 17.38 -1.82
N ASP A 47 5.57 17.05 -2.94
CA ASP A 47 5.13 17.28 -4.32
C ASP A 47 4.33 16.10 -4.91
N ILE A 48 3.84 15.16 -4.07
CA ILE A 48 3.18 13.94 -4.56
C ILE A 48 1.91 14.21 -5.37
N GLU A 49 1.14 15.24 -5.00
CA GLU A 49 -0.09 15.63 -5.70
C GLU A 49 0.23 16.18 -7.09
N ASP A 50 1.26 17.03 -7.20
CA ASP A 50 1.72 17.57 -8.49
C ASP A 50 2.33 16.49 -9.38
N ILE A 51 3.08 15.54 -8.80
CA ILE A 51 3.57 14.35 -9.53
C ILE A 51 2.39 13.55 -10.08
N CYS A 52 1.36 13.28 -9.26
CA CYS A 52 0.19 12.55 -9.73
C CYS A 52 -0.50 13.27 -10.88
N LEU A 53 -0.69 14.59 -10.76
CA LEU A 53 -1.32 15.41 -11.79
C LEU A 53 -0.55 15.39 -13.11
N GLN A 54 0.78 15.50 -13.06
CA GLN A 54 1.59 15.45 -14.29
C GLN A 54 1.59 14.06 -14.91
N LEU A 55 1.69 13.00 -14.10
CA LEU A 55 1.65 11.62 -14.59
C LEU A 55 0.31 11.26 -15.22
N SER A 56 -0.81 11.68 -14.62
CA SER A 56 -2.15 11.36 -15.13
C SER A 56 -2.45 12.01 -16.48
N ASN A 57 -1.72 13.08 -16.84
CA ASN A 57 -1.81 13.73 -18.15
C ASN A 57 -0.98 13.04 -19.25
N LEU A 58 -0.19 12.01 -18.93
CA LEU A 58 0.59 11.28 -19.93
C LEU A 58 -0.33 10.47 -20.85
N LYS A 59 -0.30 10.75 -22.15
CA LYS A 59 -1.09 10.02 -23.15
C LYS A 59 -0.66 8.56 -23.20
N GLY A 60 -1.59 7.64 -22.96
CA GLY A 60 -1.35 6.20 -22.94
C GLY A 60 -1.28 5.59 -21.54
N LEU A 61 -1.11 6.42 -20.50
CA LEU A 61 -1.20 5.95 -19.12
C LEU A 61 -2.67 5.69 -18.75
N LYS A 62 -3.01 4.43 -18.45
CA LYS A 62 -4.37 4.02 -18.06
C LYS A 62 -4.53 3.94 -16.54
N THR A 63 -3.50 3.46 -15.85
CA THR A 63 -3.55 3.24 -14.40
C THR A 63 -2.45 4.01 -13.70
N LEU A 64 -2.84 4.96 -12.85
CA LEU A 64 -1.97 5.59 -11.87
C LEU A 64 -2.32 5.02 -10.49
N ALA A 65 -1.43 4.20 -9.96
CA ALA A 65 -1.62 3.50 -8.71
C ALA A 65 -0.72 4.03 -7.60
N MET A 66 -1.13 3.86 -6.34
CA MET A 66 -0.28 4.13 -5.18
C MET A 66 -0.28 2.93 -4.22
N THR A 67 0.86 2.68 -3.57
CA THR A 67 0.96 1.75 -2.44
C THR A 67 1.40 2.51 -1.20
N THR A 68 0.62 2.45 -0.13
CA THR A 68 0.78 3.29 1.07
C THR A 68 0.42 2.49 2.32
N ASN A 69 0.99 2.87 3.47
CA ASN A 69 0.54 2.37 4.78
C ASN A 69 -0.80 2.99 5.23
N GLY A 70 -1.32 3.99 4.51
CA GLY A 70 -2.63 4.58 4.74
C GLY A 70 -2.70 5.61 5.88
N ILE A 71 -1.71 5.74 6.75
CA ILE A 71 -1.83 6.60 7.96
C ILE A 71 -2.08 8.07 7.60
N THR A 72 -1.39 8.59 6.59
CA THR A 72 -1.50 9.97 6.11
C THR A 72 -2.37 10.12 4.87
N LEU A 73 -2.91 9.01 4.34
CA LEU A 73 -3.62 8.98 3.07
C LEU A 73 -4.94 9.75 3.14
N GLY A 74 -5.78 9.50 4.14
CA GLY A 74 -7.16 10.03 4.18
C GLY A 74 -7.28 11.54 3.95
N LYS A 75 -6.34 12.34 4.48
CA LYS A 75 -6.34 13.81 4.29
C LYS A 75 -5.97 14.25 2.86
N LYS A 76 -5.13 13.48 2.17
CA LYS A 76 -4.66 13.78 0.82
C LYS A 76 -5.52 13.13 -0.26
N LEU A 77 -6.33 12.15 0.12
CA LEU A 77 -6.97 11.25 -0.82
C LEU A 77 -7.94 11.91 -1.80
N PRO A 78 -8.80 12.89 -1.39
CA PRO A 78 -9.63 13.61 -2.34
C PRO A 78 -8.79 14.34 -3.40
N LYS A 79 -7.75 15.05 -2.97
CA LYS A 79 -6.86 15.78 -3.90
C LYS A 79 -6.08 14.84 -4.83
N LEU A 80 -5.61 13.70 -4.31
CA LEU A 80 -4.94 12.68 -5.11
C LEU A 80 -5.88 12.09 -6.17
N LYS A 81 -7.16 11.87 -5.84
CA LYS A 81 -8.19 11.43 -6.79
C LYS A 81 -8.38 12.48 -7.90
N ASP A 82 -8.51 13.75 -7.54
CA ASP A 82 -8.61 14.86 -8.51
C ASP A 82 -7.38 14.96 -9.42
N CYS A 83 -6.20 14.63 -8.90
CA CYS A 83 -4.96 14.55 -9.65
C CYS A 83 -4.85 13.29 -10.53
N GLY A 84 -5.88 12.45 -10.60
CA GLY A 84 -5.95 11.28 -11.48
C GLY A 84 -5.42 9.98 -10.87
N LEU A 85 -5.16 9.93 -9.55
CA LEU A 85 -4.87 8.66 -8.87
C LEU A 85 -6.12 7.78 -8.92
N ASN A 86 -6.04 6.63 -9.58
CA ASN A 86 -7.22 5.80 -9.86
C ASN A 86 -7.12 4.36 -9.31
N ALA A 87 -6.00 3.98 -8.71
CA ALA A 87 -5.86 2.68 -8.05
C ALA A 87 -5.07 2.76 -6.73
N LEU A 88 -5.53 2.04 -5.70
CA LEU A 88 -4.91 2.04 -4.38
C LEU A 88 -4.57 0.63 -3.91
N ASN A 89 -3.40 0.50 -3.32
CA ASN A 89 -3.02 -0.60 -2.45
C ASN A 89 -2.70 -0.02 -1.06
N ILE A 90 -3.44 -0.43 -0.04
CA ILE A 90 -3.20 -0.03 1.35
C ILE A 90 -2.63 -1.24 2.09
N SER A 91 -1.44 -1.08 2.70
CA SER A 91 -0.84 -2.14 3.52
C SER A 91 -1.44 -2.12 4.93
N LEU A 92 -2.00 -3.25 5.35
CA LEU A 92 -2.53 -3.46 6.69
C LEU A 92 -2.38 -4.94 7.07
N ASP A 93 -1.50 -5.22 8.02
CA ASP A 93 -1.15 -6.60 8.40
C ASP A 93 -1.97 -7.13 9.59
N THR A 94 -2.84 -6.34 10.21
CA THR A 94 -3.69 -6.78 11.33
C THR A 94 -4.88 -5.84 11.50
N LEU A 95 -6.03 -6.39 11.88
CA LEU A 95 -7.24 -5.65 12.26
C LEU A 95 -7.27 -5.35 13.77
N VAL A 96 -6.31 -5.89 14.54
CA VAL A 96 -6.18 -5.68 15.98
C VAL A 96 -5.28 -4.46 16.24
N PRO A 97 -5.78 -3.36 16.83
CA PRO A 97 -5.00 -2.13 17.05
C PRO A 97 -3.71 -2.35 17.86
N ALA A 98 -3.73 -3.23 18.86
CA ALA A 98 -2.56 -3.53 19.69
C ALA A 98 -1.45 -4.25 18.90
N LYS A 99 -1.81 -5.23 18.04
CA LYS A 99 -0.86 -5.90 17.14
C LYS A 99 -0.28 -4.91 16.13
N PHE A 100 -1.11 -3.98 15.62
CA PHE A 100 -0.65 -2.92 14.71
C PHE A 100 0.42 -2.04 15.36
N GLU A 101 0.15 -1.54 16.57
CA GLU A 101 1.09 -0.67 17.30
C GLU A 101 2.37 -1.43 17.64
N PHE A 102 2.28 -2.70 18.01
CA PHE A 102 3.45 -3.55 18.23
C PHE A 102 4.33 -3.68 16.97
N MET A 103 3.73 -3.96 15.81
CA MET A 103 4.48 -4.16 14.56
C MET A 103 5.07 -2.86 14.00
N THR A 104 4.27 -1.80 13.98
CA THR A 104 4.64 -0.51 13.37
C THR A 104 5.39 0.41 14.33
N ARG A 105 5.37 0.10 15.63
CA ARG A 105 5.92 0.90 16.74
C ARG A 105 5.25 2.28 16.87
N ARG A 106 4.06 2.44 16.30
CA ARG A 106 3.31 3.71 16.28
C ARG A 106 1.81 3.46 16.32
N LYS A 107 1.06 4.38 16.92
CA LYS A 107 -0.39 4.43 16.77
C LYS A 107 -0.74 4.85 15.34
N GLY A 108 -1.81 4.27 14.79
CA GLY A 108 -2.19 4.57 13.40
C GLY A 108 -3.32 3.72 12.84
N HIS A 109 -3.62 2.56 13.45
CA HIS A 109 -4.63 1.62 12.97
C HIS A 109 -5.97 2.29 12.57
N GLY A 110 -6.56 3.10 13.47
CA GLY A 110 -7.81 3.81 13.18
C GLY A 110 -7.74 4.69 11.93
N ARG A 111 -6.62 5.41 11.74
CA ARG A 111 -6.40 6.27 10.57
C ARG A 111 -6.24 5.47 9.27
N VAL A 112 -5.68 4.26 9.35
CA VAL A 112 -5.61 3.36 8.19
C VAL A 112 -7.01 2.88 7.81
N MET A 113 -7.81 2.46 8.80
CA MET A 113 -9.21 2.05 8.56
C MET A 113 -10.06 3.19 8.01
N GLU A 114 -9.92 4.41 8.56
CA GLU A 114 -10.53 5.63 8.01
C GLU A 114 -10.13 5.86 6.55
N SER A 115 -8.86 5.66 6.21
CA SER A 115 -8.36 5.85 4.84
C SER A 115 -8.87 4.78 3.88
N ILE A 116 -9.05 3.53 4.34
CA ILE A 116 -9.69 2.46 3.55
C ILE A 116 -11.15 2.83 3.26
N ASN A 117 -11.90 3.26 4.28
CA ASN A 117 -13.30 3.66 4.11
C ASN A 117 -13.42 4.89 3.18
N ALA A 118 -12.60 5.92 3.41
CA ALA A 118 -12.58 7.10 2.55
C ALA A 118 -12.24 6.76 1.08
N ALA A 119 -11.37 5.78 0.85
CA ALA A 119 -11.11 5.30 -0.51
C ALA A 119 -12.32 4.62 -1.14
N VAL A 120 -13.04 3.79 -0.38
CA VAL A 120 -14.29 3.19 -0.84
C VAL A 120 -15.31 4.28 -1.17
N ASP A 121 -15.50 5.25 -0.27
CA ASP A 121 -16.48 6.33 -0.42
C ASP A 121 -16.17 7.25 -1.62
N LEU A 122 -14.88 7.42 -1.97
CA LEU A 122 -14.42 8.15 -3.16
C LEU A 122 -14.50 7.32 -4.46
N GLY A 123 -15.10 6.14 -4.42
CA GLY A 123 -15.33 5.29 -5.59
C GLY A 123 -14.05 4.68 -6.16
N TYR A 124 -13.07 4.35 -5.31
CA TYR A 124 -12.01 3.43 -5.73
C TYR A 124 -12.57 2.01 -5.70
N ASP A 125 -12.60 1.36 -6.86
CA ASP A 125 -13.15 0.02 -7.00
C ASP A 125 -12.20 -0.90 -7.80
N PRO A 126 -11.59 -1.92 -7.16
CA PRO A 126 -11.60 -2.19 -5.73
C PRO A 126 -10.52 -1.39 -4.98
N VAL A 127 -10.74 -1.09 -3.70
CA VAL A 127 -9.67 -0.74 -2.77
C VAL A 127 -8.91 -2.02 -2.41
N LYS A 128 -7.62 -2.09 -2.74
CA LYS A 128 -6.83 -3.31 -2.44
C LYS A 128 -6.17 -3.16 -1.07
N VAL A 129 -6.39 -4.12 -0.19
CA VAL A 129 -5.70 -4.23 1.10
C VAL A 129 -4.68 -5.36 1.01
N ASN A 130 -3.42 -5.06 1.29
CA ASN A 130 -2.35 -6.05 1.31
C ASN A 130 -2.03 -6.41 2.76
N CYS A 131 -2.10 -7.71 3.07
CA CYS A 131 -1.78 -8.26 4.38
C CYS A 131 -0.68 -9.32 4.22
N VAL A 132 0.50 -9.08 4.79
CA VAL A 132 1.56 -10.09 4.87
C VAL A 132 1.26 -11.00 6.05
N VAL A 133 1.00 -12.28 5.78
CA VAL A 133 0.61 -13.24 6.81
C VAL A 133 1.84 -13.87 7.45
N MET A 134 1.89 -13.84 8.78
CA MET A 134 2.98 -14.33 9.61
C MET A 134 2.43 -15.28 10.67
N ARG A 135 2.99 -16.48 10.70
CA ARG A 135 2.62 -17.53 11.66
C ARG A 135 2.84 -17.08 13.10
N GLY A 136 1.85 -17.33 13.95
CA GLY A 136 1.86 -16.99 15.37
C GLY A 136 1.72 -15.49 15.64
N PHE A 137 1.30 -14.71 14.65
CA PHE A 137 1.12 -13.27 14.79
C PHE A 137 -0.26 -12.80 14.33
N ASN A 138 -0.56 -12.95 13.04
CA ASN A 138 -1.82 -12.50 12.42
C ASN A 138 -2.50 -13.59 11.58
N ASP A 139 -2.00 -14.83 11.60
CA ASP A 139 -2.58 -15.94 10.86
C ASP A 139 -3.90 -16.45 11.47
N ASP A 140 -4.26 -15.95 12.65
CA ASP A 140 -5.56 -16.08 13.30
C ASP A 140 -6.64 -15.13 12.73
N GLU A 141 -6.23 -14.04 12.06
CA GLU A 141 -7.14 -12.97 11.60
C GLU A 141 -7.60 -13.14 10.13
N ILE A 142 -7.25 -14.24 9.46
CA ILE A 142 -7.51 -14.45 8.04
C ILE A 142 -9.01 -14.31 7.73
N CYS A 143 -9.87 -14.97 8.51
CA CYS A 143 -11.32 -14.92 8.31
C CYS A 143 -11.90 -13.54 8.64
N ASP A 144 -11.31 -12.80 9.58
CA ASP A 144 -11.73 -11.42 9.89
C ASP A 144 -11.45 -10.47 8.71
N PHE A 145 -10.30 -10.66 8.05
CA PHE A 145 -9.99 -9.96 6.81
C PHE A 145 -10.91 -10.36 5.65
N VAL A 146 -11.30 -11.63 5.54
CA VAL A 146 -12.31 -12.07 4.56
C VAL A 146 -13.65 -11.39 4.84
N GLU A 147 -14.08 -11.36 6.11
CA GLU A 147 -15.32 -10.71 6.55
C GLU A 147 -15.37 -9.23 6.18
N LEU A 148 -14.23 -8.52 6.24
CA LEU A 148 -14.12 -7.12 5.81
C LEU A 148 -14.60 -6.88 4.37
N THR A 149 -14.49 -7.90 3.50
CA THR A 149 -14.86 -7.81 2.09
C THR A 149 -16.36 -8.06 1.85
N ARG A 150 -17.12 -8.53 2.85
CA ARG A 150 -18.50 -9.00 2.68
C ARG A 150 -19.44 -7.96 2.08
N TYR A 151 -19.29 -6.70 2.47
CA TYR A 151 -20.22 -5.61 2.11
C TYR A 151 -19.55 -4.38 1.49
N LYS A 152 -18.23 -4.42 1.26
CA LYS A 152 -17.47 -3.29 0.74
C LYS A 152 -16.63 -3.73 -0.46
N PRO A 153 -16.41 -2.85 -1.47
CA PRO A 153 -15.55 -3.14 -2.62
C PRO A 153 -14.05 -3.12 -2.22
N ILE A 154 -13.71 -3.98 -1.27
CA ILE A 154 -12.37 -4.16 -0.73
C ILE A 154 -11.88 -5.52 -1.19
N ASN A 155 -10.72 -5.54 -1.84
CA ASN A 155 -10.02 -6.78 -2.17
C ASN A 155 -8.85 -6.97 -1.23
N VAL A 156 -8.97 -7.89 -0.27
CA VAL A 156 -7.84 -8.31 0.54
C VAL A 156 -6.96 -9.27 -0.25
N ARG A 157 -5.64 -9.06 -0.18
CA ARG A 157 -4.63 -9.95 -0.72
C ARG A 157 -3.70 -10.38 0.39
N PHE A 158 -3.73 -11.67 0.70
CA PHE A 158 -2.76 -12.29 1.57
C PHE A 158 -1.47 -12.53 0.80
N ILE A 159 -0.36 -12.13 1.40
CA ILE A 159 0.98 -12.23 0.83
C ILE A 159 1.80 -13.11 1.78
N GLU A 160 2.48 -14.11 1.22
CA GLU A 160 3.38 -14.95 1.99
C GLU A 160 4.56 -14.13 2.52
N PHE A 161 4.93 -14.35 3.78
CA PHE A 161 6.08 -13.70 4.38
C PHE A 161 7.37 -14.09 3.63
N MET A 162 7.91 -13.17 2.84
CA MET A 162 9.20 -13.32 2.16
C MET A 162 10.33 -12.79 3.06
N PRO A 163 11.34 -13.62 3.38
CA PRO A 163 12.48 -13.15 4.11
C PRO A 163 13.49 -12.41 3.20
N PHE A 164 14.05 -11.32 3.70
CA PHE A 164 15.11 -10.53 3.08
C PHE A 164 16.22 -10.30 4.12
N ASP A 165 17.42 -9.92 3.72
CA ASP A 165 18.59 -9.82 4.62
C ASP A 165 18.34 -9.02 5.92
N GLY A 166 17.44 -8.04 5.88
CA GLY A 166 17.05 -7.26 7.06
C GLY A 166 16.10 -7.94 8.07
N ASN A 167 15.60 -9.15 7.79
CA ASN A 167 14.64 -9.85 8.66
C ASN A 167 15.02 -11.29 9.06
N VAL A 168 16.26 -11.74 8.78
CA VAL A 168 16.83 -13.08 9.05
C VAL A 168 15.87 -14.21 8.67
N TRP A 169 16.20 -14.94 7.60
CA TRP A 169 15.37 -16.02 7.07
C TRP A 169 14.82 -16.97 8.15
N ASN A 170 13.50 -16.90 8.40
CA ASN A 170 12.81 -17.78 9.34
C ASN A 170 11.57 -18.38 8.69
N VAL A 171 11.75 -19.52 8.02
CA VAL A 171 10.68 -20.32 7.41
C VAL A 171 9.54 -20.60 8.39
N LYS A 172 9.82 -20.68 9.70
CA LYS A 172 8.77 -20.95 10.70
C LYS A 172 7.71 -19.85 10.76
N LYS A 173 7.99 -18.64 10.24
CA LYS A 173 7.02 -17.54 10.14
C LYS A 173 6.19 -17.58 8.86
N LEU A 174 6.60 -18.35 7.85
CA LEU A 174 5.85 -18.49 6.60
C LEU A 174 4.54 -19.25 6.85
N VAL A 175 3.45 -18.72 6.28
CA VAL A 175 2.18 -19.43 6.14
C VAL A 175 1.92 -19.60 4.63
N PRO A 176 2.04 -20.82 4.09
CA PRO A 176 1.84 -21.07 2.66
C PRO A 176 0.41 -20.81 2.22
N TYR A 177 0.21 -20.44 0.96
CA TYR A 177 -1.10 -20.25 0.35
C TYR A 177 -2.07 -21.42 0.58
N SER A 178 -1.59 -22.67 0.52
CA SER A 178 -2.43 -23.85 0.74
C SER A 178 -3.04 -23.89 2.14
N GLU A 179 -2.26 -23.53 3.16
CA GLU A 179 -2.73 -23.48 4.55
C GLU A 179 -3.70 -22.31 4.76
N LEU A 180 -3.46 -21.16 4.10
CA LEU A 180 -4.40 -20.03 4.12
C LEU A 180 -5.74 -20.43 3.53
N LEU A 181 -5.74 -21.15 2.39
CA LEU A 181 -6.95 -21.60 1.72
C LEU A 181 -7.75 -22.59 2.59
N ASP A 182 -7.07 -23.54 3.23
CA ASP A 182 -7.70 -24.52 4.14
C ASP A 182 -8.42 -23.87 5.33
N LYS A 183 -7.96 -22.70 5.79
CA LYS A 183 -8.61 -21.93 6.86
C LYS A 183 -9.89 -21.23 6.40
N VAL A 184 -10.00 -20.85 5.13
CA VAL A 184 -11.13 -20.08 4.57
C VAL A 184 -12.23 -20.98 4.03
N VAL A 185 -11.89 -22.17 3.52
CA VAL A 185 -12.84 -23.08 2.86
C VAL A 185 -13.59 -23.99 3.84
N ARG A 186 -13.21 -23.99 5.13
CA ARG A 186 -13.93 -24.70 6.21
C ARG A 186 -15.16 -23.94 6.65
#